data_AF-A0A7K7EQ64-F1
#
_entry.id   AF-A0A7K7EQ64-F1
#
_cell.length_a   1.000
_cell.length_b   1.000
_cell.length_c   1.000
_cell.angle_alpha   90.00
_cell.angle_beta   90.00
_cell.angle_gamma   90.00
#
_symmetry.space_group_name_H-M   'P 1'
#
loop_
_entity.id
_entity.type
_entity.pdbx_description
1 polymer ?
#
loop_
_entity_poly.entity_id
_entity_poly.type
_entity_poly.pdbx_seq_one_letter_code
_entity_poly.pdbx_strand_id
1 'polypeptide(L)'
;FFWVLLLIFLTELLLILMEIIFENKMNEVFHSNIQEGIRHYYDDLDFKNILDFVQEKFSCCGGDEFRDWEVNRYHWCNGSGALACGVPHSCCIRGAPGGVVNTLCGYRALDKERLELLGTIHVRGCIHAVGLWLKDNFQATLAIVCSLLLPQVLGLAMAWLHWKQLDELHSRLDSVDFPRDRRDPGAVPLDLRGAGWCWCLPREGGYIPVSPAE
;
A
#
# COMPACT_ATOMS: atom_id res chain seq x y z
N PHE A 1 -9.76 -14.01 -4.70
CA PHE A 1 -9.83 -12.54 -4.91
C PHE A 1 -10.48 -11.83 -3.73
N PHE A 2 -11.75 -12.11 -3.38
CA PHE A 2 -12.44 -11.51 -2.22
C PHE A 2 -11.60 -11.54 -0.92
N TRP A 3 -11.13 -12.72 -0.52
CA TRP A 3 -10.34 -12.87 0.72
C TRP A 3 -9.02 -12.09 0.72
N VAL A 4 -8.39 -11.94 -0.46
CA VAL A 4 -7.15 -11.17 -0.59
C VAL A 4 -7.42 -9.69 -0.42
N LEU A 5 -8.45 -9.16 -1.09
CA LEU A 5 -8.87 -7.76 -0.91
C LEU A 5 -9.33 -7.48 0.52
N LEU A 6 -10.03 -8.44 1.16
CA LEU A 6 -10.48 -8.29 2.53
C LEU A 6 -9.30 -8.22 3.49
N LEU A 7 -8.29 -9.08 3.30
CA LEU A 7 -7.07 -9.05 4.10
C LEU A 7 -6.36 -7.70 3.96
N ILE A 8 -6.17 -7.21 2.72
CA ILE A 8 -5.53 -5.91 2.45
C ILE A 8 -6.30 -4.78 3.15
N PHE A 9 -7.62 -4.75 2.99
CA PHE A 9 -8.48 -3.73 3.61
C PHE A 9 -8.39 -3.74 5.14
N LEU A 10 -8.41 -4.92 5.76
CA LEU A 10 -8.26 -5.05 7.22
C LEU A 10 -6.87 -4.60 7.68
N THR A 11 -5.81 -4.94 6.95
CA THR A 11 -4.45 -4.47 7.27
C THR A 11 -4.34 -2.95 7.16
N GLU A 12 -4.93 -2.33 6.13
CA GLU A 12 -4.94 -0.87 5.98
C GLU A 12 -5.66 -0.18 7.14
N LEU A 13 -6.84 -0.68 7.54
CA LEU A 13 -7.57 -0.15 8.70
C LEU A 13 -6.77 -0.28 9.99
N LEU A 14 -6.06 -1.39 10.18
CA LEU A 14 -5.19 -1.58 11.34
C LEU A 14 -4.01 -0.61 11.33
N LEU A 15 -3.39 -0.35 10.18
CA LEU A 15 -2.28 0.60 10.06
C LEU A 15 -2.75 2.03 10.36
N ILE A 16 -3.89 2.45 9.81
CA ILE A 16 -4.49 3.76 10.11
C ILE A 16 -4.78 3.91 11.61
N LEU A 17 -5.35 2.86 12.23
CA LEU A 17 -5.62 2.87 13.66
C LEU A 17 -4.33 2.95 14.50
N MET A 18 -3.29 2.20 14.11
CA MET A 18 -2.00 2.22 14.79
C MET A 18 -1.33 3.59 14.70
N GLU A 19 -1.40 4.26 13.55
CA GLU A 19 -0.86 5.61 13.37
C GLU A 19 -1.55 6.61 14.30
N ILE A 20 -2.88 6.53 14.43
CA ILE A 20 -3.67 7.42 15.31
C ILE A 20 -3.35 7.19 16.79
N ILE A 21 -3.16 5.93 17.23
CA ILE A 21 -2.97 5.60 18.65
C ILE A 21 -1.49 5.74 19.07
N PHE A 22 -0.55 5.36 18.21
CA PHE A 22 0.87 5.22 18.54
C PHE A 22 1.77 6.16 17.73
N GLU A 23 1.32 7.39 17.47
CA GLU A 23 2.05 8.42 16.69
C GLU A 23 3.51 8.56 17.14
N ASN A 24 3.75 8.67 18.46
CA ASN A 24 5.11 8.79 19.01
C ASN A 24 6.00 7.60 18.66
N LYS A 25 5.46 6.37 18.71
CA LYS A 25 6.26 5.17 18.42
C LYS A 25 6.56 5.05 16.94
N MET A 26 5.60 5.40 16.09
CA MET A 26 5.81 5.49 14.65
C MET A 26 6.89 6.51 14.30
N ASN A 27 6.89 7.67 14.95
CA ASN A 27 7.92 8.69 14.76
C ASN A 27 9.32 8.19 15.12
N GLU A 28 9.48 7.45 16.22
CA GLU A 28 10.77 6.82 16.57
C GLU A 28 11.24 5.84 15.49
N VAL A 29 10.32 5.01 14.98
CA VAL A 29 10.61 4.05 13.90
C VAL A 29 11.04 4.80 12.64
N PHE A 30 10.28 5.81 12.22
CA PHE A 30 10.66 6.63 11.06
C PHE A 30 12.00 7.33 11.25
N HIS A 31 12.25 7.90 12.42
CA HIS A 31 13.51 8.55 12.74
C HIS A 31 14.69 7.58 12.59
N SER A 32 14.59 6.37 13.15
CA SER A 32 15.66 5.37 13.01
C SER A 32 15.91 4.95 11.56
N ASN A 33 14.85 4.78 10.75
CA ASN A 33 14.98 4.41 9.34
C ASN A 33 15.57 5.55 8.50
N ILE A 34 15.13 6.78 8.73
CA ILE A 34 15.66 7.96 8.03
C ILE A 34 17.11 8.21 8.44
N GLN A 35 17.45 8.05 9.72
CA GLN A 35 18.82 8.21 10.22
C GLN A 35 19.77 7.20 9.57
N GLU A 36 19.34 5.95 9.40
CA GLU A 36 20.12 4.94 8.69
C GLU A 36 20.22 5.26 7.19
N GLY A 37 19.14 5.74 6.57
CA GLY A 37 19.19 6.24 5.20
C GLY A 37 20.15 7.42 5.03
N ILE A 38 20.17 8.38 5.97
CA ILE A 38 21.10 9.51 5.97
C ILE A 38 22.55 9.03 6.05
N ARG A 39 22.86 7.98 6.82
CA ARG A 39 24.21 7.38 6.85
C ARG A 39 24.65 6.94 5.45
N HIS A 40 23.76 6.37 4.66
CA HIS A 40 24.01 5.86 3.29
C HIS A 40 23.56 6.81 2.16
N TYR A 41 23.32 8.08 2.47
CA TYR A 41 22.71 9.03 1.53
C TYR A 41 23.46 9.21 0.19
N TYR A 42 24.78 9.03 0.14
CA TYR A 42 25.53 9.10 -1.13
C TYR A 42 25.73 7.74 -1.78
N ASP A 43 25.45 6.65 -1.07
CA ASP A 43 25.58 5.28 -1.57
C ASP A 43 24.26 4.82 -2.24
N ASP A 44 23.12 5.30 -1.73
CA ASP A 44 21.78 5.00 -2.24
C ASP A 44 21.15 6.22 -2.93
N LEU A 45 21.14 6.18 -4.27
CA LEU A 45 20.62 7.27 -5.09
C LEU A 45 19.09 7.39 -5.00
N ASP A 46 18.37 6.29 -4.77
CA ASP A 46 16.91 6.30 -4.65
C ASP A 46 16.50 6.97 -3.35
N PHE A 47 17.13 6.60 -2.23
CA PHE A 47 16.94 7.26 -0.95
C PHE A 47 17.28 8.75 -1.05
N LYS A 48 18.41 9.09 -1.68
CA LYS A 48 18.82 10.47 -1.91
C LYS A 48 17.74 11.29 -2.62
N ASN A 49 17.24 10.78 -3.74
CA ASN A 49 16.24 11.49 -4.54
C ASN A 49 14.93 11.70 -3.75
N ILE A 50 14.50 10.69 -2.99
CA ILE A 50 13.30 10.78 -2.14
C ILE A 50 13.50 11.81 -1.03
N LEU A 51 14.61 11.73 -0.29
CA LEU A 51 14.87 12.66 0.81
C LEU A 51 15.02 14.09 0.30
N ASP A 52 15.72 14.30 -0.82
CA ASP A 52 15.88 15.62 -1.44
C ASP A 52 14.52 16.20 -1.85
N PHE A 53 13.67 15.38 -2.48
CA PHE A 53 12.30 15.78 -2.82
C PHE A 53 11.49 16.16 -1.58
N VAL A 54 11.54 15.36 -0.52
CA VAL A 54 10.81 15.64 0.72
C VAL A 54 11.29 16.94 1.37
N GLN A 55 12.61 17.12 1.47
CA GLN A 55 13.21 18.32 2.05
C GLN A 55 12.80 19.60 1.31
N GLU A 56 12.85 19.56 -0.02
CA GLU A 56 12.43 20.68 -0.87
C GLU A 56 10.92 20.91 -0.83
N LYS A 57 10.12 19.84 -0.90
CA LYS A 57 8.65 19.92 -0.97
C LYS A 57 8.04 20.41 0.33
N PHE A 58 8.56 19.95 1.46
CA PHE A 58 8.02 20.24 2.79
C PHE A 58 8.85 21.26 3.58
N SER A 59 9.87 21.87 2.96
CA SER A 59 10.68 22.91 3.59
C SER A 59 11.27 22.46 4.93
N CYS A 60 11.93 21.29 4.92
CA CYS A 60 12.46 20.60 6.09
C CYS A 60 13.89 20.10 5.85
N CYS A 61 14.59 19.68 6.90
CA CYS A 61 15.94 19.09 6.81
C CYS A 61 16.13 18.01 7.86
N GLY A 62 16.80 16.92 7.46
CA GLY A 62 17.01 15.74 8.31
C GLY A 62 15.73 14.92 8.53
N GLY A 63 15.74 14.07 9.56
CA GLY A 63 14.58 13.29 9.98
C GLY A 63 13.78 14.02 11.04
N ASP A 64 14.38 14.22 12.22
CA ASP A 64 13.82 14.96 13.36
C ASP A 64 14.43 16.36 13.48
N GLU A 65 15.72 16.52 13.16
CA GLU A 65 16.39 17.82 13.10
C GLU A 65 17.48 17.87 12.02
N PHE A 66 17.88 19.08 11.63
CA PHE A 66 19.01 19.29 10.72
C PHE A 66 20.34 18.68 11.23
N ARG A 67 20.47 18.40 12.53
CA ARG A 67 21.65 17.78 13.14
C ARG A 67 21.79 16.29 12.83
N ASP A 68 20.74 15.65 12.31
CA ASP A 68 20.77 14.24 11.94
C ASP A 68 21.85 13.93 10.88
N TRP A 69 22.29 14.95 10.15
CA TRP A 69 23.38 14.86 9.18
C TRP A 69 24.76 14.55 9.79
N GLU A 70 24.94 14.70 11.10
CA GLU A 70 26.20 14.38 11.78
C GLU A 70 26.60 12.90 11.62
N VAL A 71 25.63 11.99 11.42
CA VAL A 71 25.91 10.55 11.26
C VAL A 71 26.49 10.20 9.89
N ASN A 72 26.35 11.08 8.90
CA ASN A 72 26.85 10.83 7.55
C ASN A 72 28.35 11.13 7.44
N ARG A 73 29.11 10.23 6.83
CA ARG A 73 30.58 10.32 6.71
C ARG A 73 31.08 11.62 6.05
N TYR A 74 30.33 12.18 5.10
CA TYR A 74 30.72 13.40 4.38
C TYR A 74 30.36 14.68 5.12
N HIS A 75 29.33 14.63 5.97
CA HIS A 75 28.80 15.77 6.71
C HIS A 75 29.25 15.81 8.18
N TRP A 76 29.84 14.73 8.68
CA TRP A 76 30.43 14.64 10.01
C TRP A 76 31.45 15.77 10.27
N CYS A 77 31.31 16.50 11.38
CA CYS A 77 32.10 17.72 11.66
C CYS A 77 33.61 17.50 11.87
N ASN A 78 34.02 16.32 12.37
CA ASN A 78 35.43 15.95 12.48
C ASN A 78 36.05 15.49 11.14
N GLY A 79 35.30 15.52 10.04
CA GLY A 79 35.81 15.19 8.71
C GLY A 79 36.63 16.34 8.12
N SER A 80 37.55 16.02 7.21
CA SER A 80 38.35 17.02 6.47
C SER A 80 37.76 17.39 5.10
N GLY A 81 36.57 16.90 4.78
CA GLY A 81 35.91 17.13 3.49
C GLY A 81 35.31 18.54 3.37
N ALA A 82 35.12 19.03 2.15
CA ALA A 82 34.49 20.34 1.91
C ALA A 82 33.04 20.44 2.41
N LEU A 83 32.36 19.30 2.56
CA LEU A 83 30.99 19.19 3.07
C LEU A 83 30.93 18.93 4.59
N ALA A 84 32.08 18.83 5.24
CA ALA A 84 32.16 18.55 6.67
C ALA A 84 31.43 19.63 7.48
N CYS A 85 30.72 19.18 8.51
CA CYS A 85 29.86 20.00 9.35
C CYS A 85 28.75 20.75 8.61
N GLY A 86 28.38 20.31 7.41
CA GLY A 86 27.32 20.90 6.61
C GLY A 86 26.10 20.02 6.45
N VAL A 87 25.10 20.54 5.74
CA VAL A 87 23.90 19.82 5.29
C VAL A 87 23.83 19.86 3.75
N PRO A 88 23.13 18.93 3.08
CA PRO A 88 22.99 18.98 1.63
C PRO A 88 22.18 20.19 1.17
N HIS A 89 22.33 20.52 -0.10
CA HIS A 89 21.69 21.68 -0.72
C HIS A 89 20.15 21.62 -0.75
N SER A 90 19.55 20.43 -0.65
CA SER A 90 18.09 20.23 -0.54
C SER A 90 17.50 20.85 0.72
N CYS A 91 18.31 21.02 1.77
CA CYS A 91 17.93 21.73 2.99
C CYS A 91 17.97 23.27 2.85
N CYS A 92 18.49 23.79 1.73
CA CYS A 92 18.63 25.23 1.51
C CYS A 92 17.31 25.91 1.22
N ILE A 93 17.09 27.09 1.81
CA ILE A 93 15.97 27.94 1.44
C ILE A 93 16.22 28.49 0.03
N ARG A 94 15.34 28.15 -0.91
CA ARG A 94 15.38 28.74 -2.26
C ARG A 94 14.93 30.19 -2.19
N GLY A 95 15.73 31.08 -2.77
CA GLY A 95 15.39 32.50 -2.93
C GLY A 95 14.27 32.71 -3.97
N ALA A 96 14.18 33.92 -4.51
CA ALA A 96 13.15 34.28 -5.49
C ALA A 96 13.07 33.28 -6.68
N PRO A 97 11.87 33.01 -7.21
CA PRO A 97 11.68 32.10 -8.34
C PRO A 97 12.53 32.55 -9.54
N GLY A 98 13.40 31.66 -10.04
CA GLY A 98 14.35 31.95 -11.12
C GLY A 98 15.77 32.33 -10.66
N GLY A 99 16.03 32.39 -9.35
CA GLY A 99 17.38 32.61 -8.80
C GLY A 99 18.27 31.37 -8.89
N VAL A 100 19.59 31.59 -9.00
CA VAL A 100 20.59 30.51 -8.89
C VAL A 100 20.62 30.01 -7.45
N VAL A 101 20.37 28.72 -7.25
CA VAL A 101 20.42 28.09 -5.92
C VAL A 101 21.87 28.05 -5.44
N ASN A 102 22.14 28.59 -4.25
CA ASN A 102 23.45 28.47 -3.62
C ASN A 102 23.63 27.03 -3.11
N THR A 103 24.37 26.22 -3.85
CA THR A 103 24.65 24.82 -3.49
C THR A 103 25.55 24.67 -2.26
N LEU A 104 26.21 25.75 -1.82
CA LEU A 104 27.03 25.81 -0.61
C LEU A 104 26.33 26.47 0.59
N CYS A 105 25.00 26.70 0.54
CA CYS A 105 24.31 27.37 1.65
C CYS A 105 24.45 26.60 2.99
N GLY A 106 24.54 25.27 2.91
CA GLY A 106 24.63 24.38 4.07
C GLY A 106 26.03 24.26 4.65
N TYR A 107 27.02 25.03 4.17
CA TYR A 107 28.39 24.96 4.67
C TYR A 107 28.50 25.35 6.14
N ARG A 108 29.11 24.47 6.94
CA ARG A 108 29.26 24.61 8.40
C ARG A 108 27.93 24.92 9.12
N ALA A 109 26.83 24.40 8.59
CA ALA A 109 25.51 24.59 9.20
C ALA A 109 25.40 23.90 10.56
N LEU A 110 26.06 22.76 10.76
CA LEU A 110 25.99 21.99 12.01
C LEU A 110 26.74 22.68 13.17
N ASP A 111 27.72 23.53 12.87
CA ASP A 111 28.45 24.35 13.85
C ASP A 111 27.61 25.50 14.43
N LYS A 112 26.51 25.86 13.76
CA LYS A 112 25.73 27.07 14.08
C LYS A 112 24.52 26.77 14.95
N GLU A 113 24.09 27.79 15.68
CA GLU A 113 22.83 27.72 16.41
C GLU A 113 21.63 27.88 15.48
N ARG A 114 20.50 27.29 15.89
CA ARG A 114 19.25 27.32 15.13
C ARG A 114 18.84 28.74 14.72
N LEU A 115 19.07 29.73 15.59
CA LEU A 115 18.70 31.12 15.37
C LEU A 115 19.50 31.77 14.23
N GLU A 116 20.77 31.40 14.08
CA GLU A 116 21.65 31.92 13.02
C GLU A 116 21.33 31.32 11.64
N LEU A 117 20.71 30.15 11.64
CA LEU A 117 20.35 29.40 10.43
C LEU A 117 18.98 29.80 9.87
N LEU A 118 18.18 30.57 10.64
CA LEU A 118 16.90 31.10 10.16
C LEU A 118 17.11 31.95 8.91
N GLY A 119 16.42 31.58 7.82
CA GLY A 119 16.53 32.26 6.53
C GLY A 119 17.62 31.71 5.61
N THR A 120 18.45 30.77 6.05
CA THR A 120 19.45 30.10 5.19
C THR A 120 19.08 28.65 4.90
N ILE A 121 18.71 27.88 5.93
CA ILE A 121 18.29 26.48 5.79
C ILE A 121 16.97 26.20 6.50
N HIS A 122 16.33 25.11 6.12
CA HIS A 122 15.16 24.58 6.81
C HIS A 122 15.57 23.81 8.07
N VAL A 123 15.50 24.41 9.25
CA VAL A 123 15.94 23.79 10.52
C VAL A 123 14.98 22.74 11.12
N ARG A 124 13.80 22.57 10.52
CA ARG A 124 12.74 21.69 11.02
C ARG A 124 12.88 20.29 10.44
N GLY A 125 12.75 19.25 11.27
CA GLY A 125 12.74 17.85 10.82
C GLY A 125 11.60 17.51 9.87
N CYS A 126 11.88 16.62 8.92
CA CYS A 126 10.92 16.23 7.90
C CYS A 126 9.77 15.36 8.42
N ILE A 127 10.00 14.50 9.42
CA ILE A 127 8.94 13.67 10.01
C ILE A 127 7.83 14.58 10.56
N HIS A 128 8.23 15.58 11.34
CA HIS A 128 7.29 16.52 11.92
C HIS A 128 6.69 17.48 10.87
N ALA A 129 7.45 17.90 9.84
CA ALA A 129 6.93 18.76 8.77
C ALA A 129 5.86 18.07 7.91
N VAL A 130 6.10 16.82 7.50
CA VAL A 130 5.12 16.02 6.74
C VAL A 130 3.87 15.76 7.58
N GLY A 131 4.04 15.41 8.85
CA GLY A 131 2.92 15.20 9.78
C GLY A 131 2.03 16.45 9.95
N LEU A 132 2.63 17.64 10.08
CA LEU A 132 1.86 18.88 10.10
C LEU A 132 1.16 19.14 8.76
N TRP A 133 1.85 18.94 7.64
CA TRP A 133 1.26 19.16 6.33
C TRP A 133 0.02 18.29 6.11
N LEU A 134 0.06 17.02 6.51
CA LEU A 134 -1.08 16.10 6.45
C LEU A 134 -2.26 16.57 7.31
N LYS A 135 -1.98 17.12 8.50
CA LYS A 135 -3.00 17.66 9.41
C LYS A 135 -3.62 18.96 8.86
N ASP A 136 -2.79 19.86 8.33
CA ASP A 136 -3.22 21.17 7.82
C ASP A 136 -3.94 21.06 6.45
N ASN A 137 -3.57 20.10 5.62
CA ASN A 137 -4.13 19.90 4.28
C ASN A 137 -5.15 18.76 4.27
N PHE A 138 -6.14 18.84 5.15
CA PHE A 138 -7.16 17.79 5.31
C PHE A 138 -7.84 17.38 4.00
N GLN A 139 -8.08 18.31 3.06
CA GLN A 139 -8.67 17.99 1.76
C GLN A 139 -7.77 17.04 0.93
N ALA A 140 -6.47 17.32 0.88
CA ALA A 140 -5.51 16.48 0.16
C ALA A 140 -5.36 15.13 0.86
N THR A 141 -5.23 15.14 2.19
CA THR A 141 -5.12 13.92 3.00
C THR A 141 -6.34 13.03 2.85
N LEU A 142 -7.55 13.59 2.92
CA LEU A 142 -8.79 12.85 2.71
C LEU A 142 -8.86 12.27 1.30
N ALA A 143 -8.47 13.04 0.28
CA ALA A 143 -8.44 12.55 -1.10
C ALA A 143 -7.51 11.35 -1.27
N ILE A 144 -6.31 11.38 -0.66
CA ILE A 144 -5.36 10.27 -0.68
C ILE A 144 -5.97 9.03 0.00
N VAL A 145 -6.49 9.17 1.22
CA VAL A 145 -7.11 8.06 1.96
C VAL A 145 -8.31 7.47 1.20
N CYS A 146 -9.18 8.31 0.65
CA CYS A 146 -10.30 7.86 -0.18
C CYS A 146 -9.85 7.15 -1.45
N SER A 147 -8.76 7.61 -2.09
CA SER A 147 -8.24 6.97 -3.31
C SER A 147 -7.71 5.56 -3.06
N LEU A 148 -7.25 5.26 -1.84
CA LEU A 148 -6.79 3.93 -1.44
C LEU A 148 -7.96 3.02 -1.03
N LEU A 149 -8.89 3.53 -0.21
CA LEU A 149 -9.98 2.74 0.35
C LEU A 149 -11.14 2.48 -0.62
N LEU A 150 -11.54 3.46 -1.44
CA LEU A 150 -12.74 3.33 -2.29
C LEU A 150 -12.62 2.21 -3.33
N PRO A 151 -11.51 2.05 -4.07
CA PRO A 151 -11.37 0.95 -5.01
C PRO A 151 -11.45 -0.43 -4.34
N GLN A 152 -10.94 -0.57 -3.11
CA GLN A 152 -11.00 -1.82 -2.36
C GLN A 152 -12.43 -2.15 -1.94
N VAL A 153 -13.18 -1.16 -1.43
CA VAL A 153 -14.60 -1.34 -1.06
C VAL A 153 -15.44 -1.72 -2.27
N LEU A 154 -15.24 -1.04 -3.41
CA LEU A 154 -15.91 -1.38 -4.66
C LEU A 154 -15.54 -2.79 -5.13
N GLY A 155 -14.25 -3.16 -5.06
CA GLY A 155 -13.78 -4.50 -5.40
C GLY A 155 -14.40 -5.60 -4.53
N LEU A 156 -14.52 -5.36 -3.22
CA LEU A 156 -15.20 -6.27 -2.29
C LEU A 156 -16.70 -6.40 -2.59
N ALA A 157 -17.38 -5.28 -2.85
CA ALA A 157 -18.79 -5.27 -3.20
C ALA A 157 -19.05 -6.05 -4.49
N MET A 158 -18.26 -5.81 -5.54
CA MET A 158 -18.37 -6.53 -6.81
C MET A 158 -18.08 -8.03 -6.63
N ALA A 159 -17.04 -8.39 -5.89
CA ALA A 159 -16.70 -9.79 -5.63
C ALA A 159 -17.81 -10.51 -4.84
N TRP A 160 -18.44 -9.83 -3.89
CA TRP A 160 -19.58 -10.37 -3.14
C TRP A 160 -20.82 -10.54 -4.01
N LEU A 161 -21.14 -9.55 -4.86
CA LEU A 161 -22.25 -9.65 -5.81
C LEU A 161 -22.05 -10.82 -6.78
N HIS A 162 -20.84 -10.99 -7.30
CA HIS A 162 -20.50 -12.09 -8.18
C HIS A 162 -20.61 -13.45 -7.47
N TRP A 163 -20.14 -13.55 -6.22
CA TRP A 163 -20.31 -14.76 -5.41
C TRP A 163 -21.79 -15.11 -5.25
N LYS A 164 -22.64 -14.13 -4.93
CA LYS A 164 -24.08 -14.33 -4.81
C LYS A 164 -24.72 -14.84 -6.11
N GLN A 165 -24.32 -14.29 -7.26
CA GLN A 165 -24.80 -14.75 -8.56
C GLN A 165 -24.37 -16.19 -8.87
N LEU A 166 -23.13 -16.56 -8.56
CA LEU A 166 -22.63 -17.93 -8.73
C LEU A 166 -23.39 -18.94 -7.87
N ASP A 167 -23.68 -18.58 -6.61
CA ASP A 167 -24.42 -19.42 -5.68
C ASP A 167 -25.86 -19.65 -6.16
N GLU A 168 -26.50 -18.63 -6.72
CA GLU A 168 -27.82 -18.76 -7.34
C GLU A 168 -27.79 -19.67 -8.58
N LEU A 169 -26.75 -19.57 -9.42
CA LEU A 169 -26.60 -20.46 -10.58
C LEU A 169 -26.33 -21.91 -10.17
N HIS A 170 -25.49 -22.12 -9.15
CA HIS A 170 -25.17 -23.45 -8.64
C HIS A 170 -26.41 -24.12 -8.01
N SER A 171 -27.14 -23.40 -7.16
CA SER A 171 -28.38 -23.91 -6.55
C SER A 171 -29.47 -24.20 -7.57
N ARG A 172 -29.58 -23.41 -8.65
CA ARG A 172 -30.46 -23.76 -9.77
C ARG A 172 -30.04 -25.05 -10.45
N LEU A 173 -28.75 -25.25 -10.74
CA LEU A 173 -28.25 -26.48 -11.35
C LEU A 173 -28.57 -27.71 -10.48
N ASP A 174 -28.34 -27.62 -9.17
CA ASP A 174 -28.64 -28.69 -8.21
C ASP A 174 -30.14 -29.00 -8.10
N SER A 175 -31.02 -28.03 -8.37
CA SER A 175 -32.48 -28.27 -8.40
C SER A 175 -32.97 -28.98 -9.67
N VAL A 176 -32.19 -28.95 -10.75
CA VAL A 176 -32.50 -29.68 -12.00
C VAL A 176 -31.93 -31.10 -11.98
N ASP A 177 -31.06 -31.42 -11.02
CA ASP A 177 -30.77 -32.79 -10.64
C ASP A 177 -32.04 -33.38 -10.03
N PHE A 178 -32.72 -34.19 -10.84
CA PHE A 178 -34.00 -34.83 -10.55
C PHE A 178 -34.09 -35.33 -9.11
N PRO A 179 -35.25 -35.20 -8.43
CA PRO A 179 -35.48 -35.96 -7.23
C PRO A 179 -35.30 -37.42 -7.62
N ARG A 180 -34.31 -38.09 -7.01
CA ARG A 180 -34.26 -39.54 -6.97
C ARG A 180 -35.55 -39.97 -6.32
N ASP A 181 -36.54 -40.26 -7.16
CA ASP A 181 -37.85 -40.70 -6.74
C ASP A 181 -37.67 -41.92 -5.86
N ARG A 182 -37.93 -41.72 -4.58
CA ARG A 182 -37.83 -42.74 -3.54
C ARG A 182 -39.19 -43.38 -3.31
N ARG A 183 -40.10 -43.33 -4.29
CA ARG A 183 -41.42 -43.96 -4.24
C ARG A 183 -41.84 -44.51 -5.60
N ASP A 184 -41.18 -45.58 -6.01
CA ASP A 184 -41.87 -46.58 -6.81
C ASP A 184 -41.71 -47.96 -6.14
N PRO A 185 -42.76 -48.51 -5.50
CA PRO A 185 -42.71 -49.84 -4.87
C PRO A 185 -42.55 -51.00 -5.87
N GLY A 186 -42.44 -50.72 -7.18
CA GLY A 186 -42.40 -51.71 -8.26
C GLY A 186 -41.16 -51.67 -9.15
N ALA A 187 -40.07 -50.99 -8.76
CA ALA A 187 -38.86 -50.94 -9.59
C ALA A 187 -38.15 -52.32 -9.62
N VAL A 188 -38.34 -53.04 -10.72
CA VAL A 188 -37.58 -54.25 -11.08
C VAL A 188 -36.09 -53.87 -11.16
N PRO A 189 -35.17 -54.63 -10.54
CA PRO A 189 -33.75 -54.32 -10.62
C PRO A 189 -33.27 -54.43 -12.07
N LEU A 190 -32.87 -53.30 -12.65
CA LEU A 190 -32.18 -53.27 -13.94
C LEU A 190 -30.79 -53.91 -13.77
N ASP A 191 -30.62 -55.11 -14.33
CA ASP A 191 -29.35 -55.84 -14.33
C ASP A 191 -28.40 -55.25 -15.38
N LEU A 192 -27.43 -54.47 -14.90
CA LEU A 192 -26.40 -53.80 -15.71
C LEU A 192 -25.11 -54.62 -15.87
N ARG A 193 -25.12 -55.92 -15.55
CA ARG A 193 -23.95 -56.80 -15.65
C ARG A 193 -23.36 -56.95 -17.06
N GLY A 194 -24.06 -56.48 -18.10
CA GLY A 194 -23.58 -56.47 -19.49
C GLY A 194 -23.20 -55.10 -20.07
N ALA A 195 -23.36 -54.00 -19.32
CA ALA A 195 -23.05 -52.67 -19.83
C ALA A 195 -21.56 -52.36 -19.63
N GLY A 196 -20.80 -52.38 -20.73
CA GLY A 196 -19.43 -51.89 -20.76
C GLY A 196 -19.34 -50.42 -20.31
N TRP A 197 -18.15 -50.02 -19.86
CA TRP A 197 -17.87 -48.69 -19.31
C TRP A 197 -18.03 -47.58 -20.37
N CYS A 198 -19.26 -47.16 -20.63
CA CYS A 198 -19.52 -45.93 -21.36
C CYS A 198 -20.11 -44.92 -20.37
N TRP A 199 -19.35 -43.84 -20.14
CA TRP A 199 -19.86 -42.65 -19.48
C TRP A 199 -21.13 -42.17 -20.19
N CYS A 200 -22.26 -42.16 -19.49
CA CYS A 200 -23.49 -41.55 -19.96
C CYS A 200 -23.30 -40.03 -20.00
N LEU A 201 -22.98 -39.49 -21.17
CA LEU A 201 -23.28 -38.10 -21.49
C LEU A 201 -24.73 -38.02 -22.00
N PRO A 202 -25.50 -37.00 -21.56
CA PRO A 202 -26.89 -36.88 -21.99
C PRO A 202 -26.94 -36.54 -23.49
N ARG A 203 -27.74 -37.30 -24.24
CA ARG A 203 -27.96 -37.06 -25.67
C ARG A 203 -29.16 -36.15 -25.86
N GLU A 204 -28.99 -35.08 -26.63
CA GLU A 204 -30.07 -34.22 -27.09
C GLU A 204 -30.98 -34.99 -28.06
N GLY A 205 -32.17 -35.38 -27.60
CA GLY A 205 -33.15 -36.09 -28.40
C GLY A 205 -33.81 -37.19 -27.58
N GLY A 206 -34.97 -36.88 -27.00
CA GLY A 206 -35.71 -37.73 -26.07
C GLY A 206 -36.01 -39.15 -26.55
N TYR A 207 -36.45 -39.99 -25.61
CA TYR A 207 -36.60 -41.43 -25.79
C TYR A 207 -37.62 -41.83 -26.86
N ILE A 208 -37.25 -42.86 -27.63
CA ILE A 208 -38.11 -43.55 -28.60
C ILE A 208 -39.07 -44.46 -27.81
N PRO A 209 -40.40 -44.36 -28.00
CA PRO A 209 -41.33 -45.27 -27.34
C PRO A 209 -41.24 -46.66 -27.96
N VAL A 210 -41.08 -47.68 -27.11
CA VAL A 210 -41.20 -49.09 -27.53
C VAL A 210 -42.67 -49.46 -27.49
N SER A 211 -43.22 -49.86 -28.64
CA SER A 211 -44.59 -50.38 -28.75
C SER A 211 -44.75 -51.61 -27.86
N PRO A 212 -45.90 -51.78 -27.16
CA PRO A 212 -46.16 -53.02 -26.46
C PRO A 212 -46.37 -54.14 -27.49
N ALA A 213 -45.63 -55.24 -27.32
CA ALA A 213 -45.86 -56.48 -28.03
C ALA A 213 -47.01 -57.23 -27.34
N GLU A 214 -48.02 -57.56 -28.16
CA GLU A 214 -49.14 -58.52 -28.03
C GLU A 214 -49.82 -58.73 -26.66
#